data_AF-A0A0F9I1D0-F1
#
_entry.id   AF-A0A0F9I1D0-F1
#
_cell.length_a   1.000
_cell.length_b   1.000
_cell.length_c   1.000
_cell.angle_alpha   90.00
_cell.angle_beta   90.00
_cell.angle_gamma   90.00
#
_symmetry.space_group_name_H-M   'P 1'
#
loop_
_entity.id
_entity.type
_entity.pdbx_description
1 polymer ?
#
loop_
_entity_poly.entity_id
_entity_poly.type
_entity_poly.pdbx_seq_one_letter_code
_entity_poly.pdbx_strand_id
1 'polypeptide(L)'
;MREPPILSAVVFIMALGLIILGLVAVCAPPPLLPLPLVTPTITATAMPSPTDTPMPTNVPSPTETPKPHVHTPVPITETSSVTLPVVGGSNFASLQLPPGTTVVVGAASDGTAYPYNFYWAPTHEVVLVNEQQRGTNQEVHELCHAHQHWSINGGTPLPPSDYDLESWYGTSEGQSFTAAVRGLSFPWQLSAVNGLEDFAWTCSFWYRDSQRLLDVGGDARYEWAKGNLP
;
A
#
# COMPACT_ATOMS: atom_id res chain seq x y z
N MET A 1 -52.92 -47.94 7.02
CA MET A 1 -51.80 -48.03 6.05
C MET A 1 -51.07 -46.70 6.10
N ARG A 2 -49.83 -46.68 6.60
CA ARG A 2 -49.00 -45.47 6.65
C ARG A 2 -48.26 -45.35 5.32
N GLU A 3 -48.41 -44.22 4.63
CA GLU A 3 -47.64 -43.96 3.42
C GLU A 3 -46.13 -43.91 3.74
N PRO A 4 -45.26 -44.43 2.85
CA PRO A 4 -43.83 -44.44 3.09
C PRO A 4 -43.27 -43.00 3.04
N PRO A 5 -42.42 -42.59 4.01
CA PRO A 5 -41.90 -41.22 4.15
C PRO A 5 -41.00 -40.75 3.01
N ILE A 6 -40.72 -41.61 2.04
CA ILE A 6 -39.78 -41.37 0.93
C ILE A 6 -40.39 -40.44 -0.12
N LEU A 7 -41.70 -40.54 -0.37
CA LEU A 7 -42.35 -39.73 -1.42
C LEU A 7 -42.40 -38.24 -1.04
N SER A 8 -42.56 -37.95 0.26
CA SER A 8 -42.60 -36.57 0.78
C SER A 8 -41.23 -35.88 0.69
N ALA A 9 -40.14 -36.61 0.98
CA ALA A 9 -38.79 -36.06 0.91
C ALA A 9 -38.38 -35.70 -0.53
N VAL A 10 -38.75 -36.52 -1.52
CA VAL A 10 -38.41 -36.28 -2.93
C VAL A 10 -39.13 -35.04 -3.47
N VAL A 11 -40.42 -34.87 -3.13
CA VAL A 11 -41.19 -33.68 -3.53
C VAL A 11 -40.61 -32.41 -2.93
N PHE A 12 -40.16 -32.47 -1.67
CA PHE A 12 -39.57 -31.31 -0.99
C PHE A 12 -38.22 -30.89 -1.61
N ILE A 13 -37.37 -31.84 -1.96
CA ILE A 13 -36.07 -31.56 -2.61
C ILE A 13 -36.28 -30.95 -4.00
N MET A 14 -37.24 -31.46 -4.77
CA MET A 14 -37.58 -30.91 -6.11
C MET A 14 -38.12 -29.48 -6.02
N ALA A 15 -38.98 -29.19 -5.04
CA ALA A 15 -39.50 -27.83 -4.81
C ALA A 15 -38.39 -26.85 -4.40
N LEU A 16 -37.48 -27.27 -3.52
CA LEU A 16 -36.35 -26.43 -3.09
C LEU A 16 -35.39 -26.13 -4.27
N GLY A 17 -35.11 -27.12 -5.11
CA GLY A 17 -34.27 -26.95 -6.30
C GLY A 17 -34.84 -25.94 -7.30
N LEU A 18 -36.16 -25.96 -7.53
CA LEU A 18 -36.82 -25.00 -8.42
C LEU A 18 -36.81 -23.57 -7.86
N ILE A 19 -36.93 -23.40 -6.54
CA ILE A 19 -36.83 -22.08 -5.89
C ILE A 19 -35.42 -21.50 -6.02
N ILE A 20 -34.39 -22.33 -5.78
CA ILE A 20 -32.99 -21.92 -5.92
C ILE A 20 -32.68 -21.56 -7.38
N LEU A 21 -33.15 -22.35 -8.35
CA LEU A 21 -32.96 -22.07 -9.78
C LEU A 21 -33.65 -20.76 -10.21
N GLY A 22 -34.83 -20.47 -9.66
CA GLY A 22 -35.53 -19.21 -9.89
C GLY A 22 -34.79 -17.99 -9.33
N LEU A 23 -34.19 -18.10 -8.13
CA LEU A 23 -33.45 -17.00 -7.51
C LEU A 23 -32.16 -16.65 -8.26
N VAL A 24 -31.46 -17.64 -8.83
CA VAL A 24 -30.24 -17.40 -9.63
C VAL A 24 -30.56 -16.65 -10.94
N ALA A 25 -31.75 -16.84 -11.52
CA ALA A 25 -32.14 -16.19 -12.77
C ALA A 25 -32.48 -14.69 -12.62
N VAL A 26 -32.80 -14.21 -11.41
CA VAL A 26 -33.18 -12.79 -11.18
C VAL A 26 -31.97 -11.89 -10.91
N CYS A 27 -30.80 -12.45 -10.61
CA CYS A 27 -29.57 -11.70 -10.32
C CYS A 27 -28.60 -11.59 -11.51
N ALA A 28 -28.96 -12.09 -12.70
CA ALA A 28 -28.12 -11.91 -13.88
C ALA A 28 -28.12 -10.42 -14.30
N PRO A 29 -26.96 -9.74 -14.32
CA PRO A 29 -26.89 -8.36 -14.78
C PRO A 29 -27.35 -8.31 -16.26
N PRO A 30 -28.03 -7.23 -16.67
CA PRO A 30 -28.44 -7.08 -18.05
C PRO A 30 -27.22 -7.13 -18.97
N PRO A 31 -27.34 -7.70 -20.19
CA PRO A 31 -26.26 -7.71 -21.16
C PRO A 31 -25.79 -6.27 -21.40
N LEU A 32 -24.48 -6.03 -21.22
CA LEU A 32 -23.87 -4.73 -21.48
C LEU A 32 -24.11 -4.37 -22.95
N LEU A 33 -24.91 -3.34 -23.20
CA LEU A 33 -25.05 -2.75 -24.53
C LEU A 33 -23.69 -2.19 -24.96
N PRO A 34 -23.30 -2.34 -26.24
CA PRO A 34 -22.07 -1.76 -26.74
C PRO A 34 -22.11 -0.24 -26.60
N LEU A 35 -21.17 0.31 -25.83
CA LEU A 35 -20.99 1.75 -25.70
C LEU A 35 -20.63 2.35 -27.07
N PRO A 36 -21.17 3.54 -27.43
CA PRO A 36 -20.82 4.21 -28.67
C PRO A 36 -19.32 4.51 -28.69
N LEU A 37 -18.66 4.10 -29.77
CA LEU A 37 -17.25 4.37 -30.01
C LEU A 37 -17.06 5.89 -30.22
N VAL A 38 -16.62 6.58 -29.17
CA VAL A 38 -16.29 8.01 -29.27
C VAL A 38 -14.95 8.12 -30.00
N THR A 39 -14.98 8.58 -31.25
CA THR A 39 -13.77 8.89 -32.00
C THR A 39 -13.18 10.19 -31.45
N PRO A 40 -11.93 10.21 -30.94
CA PRO A 40 -11.35 11.44 -30.43
C PRO A 40 -11.10 12.40 -31.60
N THR A 41 -11.75 13.56 -31.57
CA THR A 41 -11.42 14.69 -32.43
C THR A 41 -10.10 15.29 -31.94
N ILE A 42 -9.06 15.22 -32.77
CA ILE A 42 -7.80 15.91 -32.50
C ILE A 42 -8.02 17.41 -32.72
N THR A 43 -8.23 18.15 -31.64
CA THR A 43 -8.23 19.61 -31.64
C THR A 43 -6.79 20.09 -31.73
N ALA A 44 -6.41 20.71 -32.85
CA ALA A 44 -5.11 21.34 -33.01
C ALA A 44 -4.94 22.45 -31.97
N THR A 45 -3.98 22.27 -31.06
CA THR A 45 -3.63 23.26 -30.04
C THR A 45 -2.77 24.34 -30.71
N ALA A 46 -3.21 25.60 -30.62
CA ALA A 46 -2.46 26.73 -31.14
C ALA A 46 -1.09 26.84 -30.43
N MET A 47 -0.06 27.14 -31.21
CA MET A 47 1.31 27.32 -30.72
C MET A 47 1.34 28.53 -29.77
N PRO A 48 1.83 28.39 -28.53
CA PRO A 48 1.91 29.52 -27.61
C PRO A 48 2.89 30.57 -28.14
N SER A 49 2.46 31.83 -28.08
CA SER A 49 3.32 32.99 -28.38
C SER A 49 4.44 33.07 -27.34
N PRO A 50 5.69 33.41 -27.71
CA PRO A 50 6.75 33.60 -26.75
C PRO A 50 6.38 34.70 -25.76
N THR A 51 6.49 34.38 -24.47
CA THR A 51 6.28 35.30 -23.35
C THR A 51 7.56 36.10 -23.13
N ASP A 52 7.44 37.43 -23.07
CA ASP A 52 8.55 38.31 -22.71
C ASP A 52 9.13 37.92 -21.35
N THR A 53 10.44 37.67 -21.31
CA THR A 53 11.15 37.29 -20.10
C THR A 53 11.35 38.54 -19.23
N PRO A 54 10.79 38.58 -18.01
CA PRO A 54 11.00 39.72 -17.12
C PRO A 54 12.47 39.84 -16.72
N MET A 55 12.95 41.07 -16.63
CA MET A 55 14.32 41.40 -16.21
C MET A 55 14.55 40.96 -14.75
N PRO A 56 15.73 40.44 -14.39
CA PRO A 56 16.00 39.96 -13.04
C PRO A 56 15.84 41.10 -12.02
N THR A 57 14.98 40.85 -11.03
CA THR A 57 14.79 41.73 -9.87
C THR A 57 15.89 41.43 -8.85
N ASN A 58 16.48 42.47 -8.25
CA ASN A 58 17.50 42.32 -7.22
C ASN A 58 16.98 41.44 -6.07
N VAL A 59 17.64 40.30 -5.86
CA VAL A 59 17.36 39.38 -4.75
C VAL A 59 17.89 40.04 -3.46
N PRO A 60 17.04 40.25 -2.44
CA PRO A 60 17.51 40.74 -1.15
C PRO A 60 18.51 39.76 -0.52
N SER A 61 19.52 40.30 0.16
CA SER A 61 20.54 39.53 0.87
C SER A 61 19.89 38.58 1.88
N PRO A 62 20.37 37.33 2.01
CA PRO A 62 19.81 36.37 2.94
C PRO A 62 19.90 36.89 4.38
N THR A 63 18.77 36.87 5.07
CA THR A 63 18.69 37.04 6.53
C THR A 63 19.42 35.88 7.19
N GLU A 64 20.34 36.16 8.12
CA GLU A 64 21.04 35.11 8.87
C GLU A 64 20.03 34.18 9.56
N THR A 65 20.13 32.90 9.24
CA THR A 65 19.36 31.84 9.91
C THR A 65 19.89 31.66 11.34
N PRO A 66 19.02 31.67 12.37
CA PRO A 66 19.43 31.36 13.74
C PRO A 66 20.12 29.99 13.80
N LYS A 67 21.27 29.92 14.48
CA LYS A 67 21.99 28.67 14.71
C LYS A 67 21.06 27.64 15.40
N PRO A 68 21.01 26.38 14.93
CA PRO A 68 20.24 25.33 15.57
C PRO A 68 20.64 25.19 17.04
N HIS A 69 19.64 25.11 17.91
CA HIS A 69 19.84 24.70 19.29
C HIS A 69 20.36 23.27 19.28
N VAL A 70 21.59 23.07 19.74
CA VAL A 70 22.20 21.75 19.86
C VAL A 70 21.47 21.01 20.97
N HIS A 71 20.43 20.27 20.60
CA HIS A 71 19.93 19.19 21.44
C HIS A 71 20.98 18.08 21.39
N THR A 72 21.62 17.82 22.51
CA THR A 72 22.54 16.70 22.70
C THR A 72 21.85 15.42 22.20
N PRO A 73 22.37 14.76 21.15
CA PRO A 73 21.81 13.50 20.68
C PRO A 73 21.90 12.47 21.82
N VAL A 74 20.77 11.89 22.18
CA VAL A 74 20.77 10.65 22.96
C VAL A 74 21.48 9.59 22.10
N PRO A 75 22.41 8.78 22.65
CA PRO A 75 23.10 7.76 21.87
C PRO A 75 22.08 6.78 21.29
N ILE A 76 21.93 6.81 19.97
CA ILE A 76 21.10 5.85 19.23
C ILE A 76 21.85 4.53 19.30
N THR A 77 21.37 3.62 20.14
CA THR A 77 21.89 2.27 20.23
C THR A 77 21.51 1.52 18.96
N GLU A 78 22.43 0.69 18.49
CA GLU A 78 22.47 0.03 17.19
C GLU A 78 21.13 -0.44 16.62
N THR A 79 21.00 -0.25 15.30
CA THR A 79 19.99 -0.73 14.37
C THR A 79 19.32 -2.02 14.84
N SER A 80 18.09 -1.89 15.37
CA SER A 80 17.21 -3.01 15.64
C SER A 80 16.82 -3.68 14.32
N SER A 81 17.60 -4.67 13.88
CA SER A 81 17.06 -5.70 13.00
C SER A 81 15.93 -6.39 13.75
N VAL A 82 14.67 -6.09 13.41
CA VAL A 82 13.53 -6.78 13.99
C VAL A 82 13.55 -8.22 13.47
N THR A 83 14.23 -9.10 14.21
CA THR A 83 14.26 -10.53 13.89
C THR A 83 12.97 -11.13 14.43
N LEU A 84 11.92 -11.07 13.61
CA LEU A 84 10.63 -11.70 13.93
C LEU A 84 10.67 -13.16 13.49
N PRO A 85 10.41 -14.13 14.38
CA PRO A 85 10.18 -15.50 13.95
C PRO A 85 8.85 -15.57 13.21
N VAL A 86 8.87 -15.90 11.92
CA VAL A 86 7.65 -16.13 11.14
C VAL A 86 7.69 -17.51 10.50
N VAL A 87 6.63 -18.27 10.78
CA VAL A 87 6.30 -19.52 10.10
C VAL A 87 5.63 -19.16 8.79
N GLY A 88 6.26 -19.53 7.67
CA GLY A 88 5.69 -19.37 6.34
C GLY A 88 6.35 -18.24 5.55
N GLY A 89 7.51 -18.57 5.01
CA GLY A 89 8.28 -17.91 3.96
C GLY A 89 9.40 -18.90 3.68
N SER A 90 9.69 -19.25 2.43
CA SER A 90 10.77 -20.18 2.11
C SER A 90 12.10 -19.56 2.50
N ASN A 91 12.52 -19.79 3.75
CA ASN A 91 13.71 -19.28 4.44
C ASN A 91 13.60 -17.83 4.95
N PHE A 92 13.25 -17.67 6.24
CA PHE A 92 13.83 -16.72 7.21
C PHE A 92 14.33 -15.33 6.76
N ALA A 93 13.71 -14.67 5.77
CA ALA A 93 14.05 -13.30 5.44
C ALA A 93 13.38 -12.37 6.47
N SER A 94 14.17 -11.86 7.41
CA SER A 94 13.74 -10.67 8.16
C SER A 94 13.71 -9.49 7.19
N LEU A 95 12.64 -8.71 7.22
CA LEU A 95 12.63 -7.40 6.56
C LEU A 95 13.83 -6.59 7.07
N GLN A 96 14.85 -6.41 6.23
CA GLN A 96 16.03 -5.64 6.60
C GLN A 96 15.67 -4.17 6.52
N LEU A 97 15.68 -3.50 7.68
CA LEU A 97 15.38 -2.07 7.73
C LEU A 97 16.33 -1.29 6.81
N PRO A 98 15.80 -0.40 5.96
CA PRO A 98 16.66 0.47 5.19
C PRO A 98 17.58 1.31 6.10
N PRO A 99 18.82 1.62 5.68
CA PRO A 99 19.80 2.30 6.52
C PRO A 99 19.27 3.60 7.12
N GLY A 100 19.35 3.76 8.44
CA GLY A 100 18.89 4.99 9.10
C GLY A 100 17.38 5.09 9.31
N THR A 101 16.60 4.06 8.95
CA THR A 101 15.21 3.96 9.37
C THR A 101 15.12 3.60 10.86
N THR A 102 14.25 4.28 11.60
CA THR A 102 14.00 4.01 13.03
C THR A 102 12.51 3.85 13.30
N VAL A 103 12.16 3.21 14.43
CA VAL A 103 10.77 3.02 14.86
C VAL A 103 10.51 3.76 16.17
N VAL A 104 9.71 4.81 16.11
CA VAL A 104 9.37 5.69 17.23
C VAL A 104 7.88 5.55 17.60
N VAL A 105 7.51 6.02 18.79
CA VAL A 105 6.13 5.98 19.30
C VAL A 105 5.67 7.39 19.64
N GLY A 106 4.48 7.75 19.17
CA GLY A 106 3.83 9.05 19.42
C GLY A 106 4.00 10.03 18.27
N ALA A 107 5.21 10.54 18.06
CA ALA A 107 5.50 11.55 17.04
C ALA A 107 6.87 11.32 16.39
N ALA A 108 7.03 11.79 15.17
CA ALA A 108 8.32 11.93 14.51
C ALA A 108 9.22 12.92 15.27
N SER A 109 10.52 12.85 15.03
CA SER A 109 11.55 13.69 15.64
C SER A 109 11.41 15.18 15.32
N ASP A 110 10.74 15.54 14.21
CA ASP A 110 10.39 16.93 13.88
C ASP A 110 9.09 17.42 14.53
N GLY A 111 8.46 16.57 15.36
CA GLY A 111 7.20 16.84 16.06
C GLY A 111 5.95 16.48 15.28
N THR A 112 6.06 15.95 14.04
CA THR A 112 4.91 15.51 13.25
C THR A 112 4.22 14.32 13.91
N ALA A 113 2.89 14.40 14.06
CA ALA A 113 2.09 13.35 14.67
C ALA A 113 0.73 13.21 13.99
N TYR A 114 0.28 11.97 13.81
CA TYR A 114 -1.02 11.62 13.25
C TYR A 114 -1.75 10.61 14.16
N PRO A 115 -3.09 10.54 14.11
CA PRO A 115 -3.88 9.59 14.91
C PRO A 115 -3.87 8.15 14.34
N TYR A 116 -2.92 7.83 13.47
CA TYR A 116 -2.70 6.54 12.82
C TYR A 116 -1.19 6.29 12.70
N ASN A 117 -0.78 5.04 12.48
CA ASN A 117 0.64 4.74 12.23
C ASN A 117 1.03 5.27 10.85
N PHE A 118 2.26 5.72 10.70
CA PHE A 118 2.74 6.22 9.42
C PHE A 118 4.25 6.09 9.31
N TYR A 119 4.73 5.96 8.08
CA TYR A 119 6.11 6.23 7.74
C TYR A 119 6.31 7.72 7.41
N TRP A 120 7.33 8.34 8.00
CA TRP A 120 7.68 9.74 7.79
C TRP A 120 8.99 9.85 6.99
N ALA A 121 8.84 10.04 5.67
CA ALA A 121 9.97 10.15 4.76
C ALA A 121 10.98 11.27 5.08
N PRO A 122 10.59 12.45 5.63
CA PRO A 122 11.55 13.50 5.99
C PRO A 122 12.58 13.12 7.05
N THR A 123 12.23 12.21 7.99
CA THR A 123 13.11 11.81 9.10
C THR A 123 13.44 10.31 9.11
N HIS A 124 12.91 9.54 8.15
CA HIS A 124 13.02 8.10 8.05
C HIS A 124 12.48 7.35 9.27
N GLU A 125 11.38 7.84 9.82
CA GLU A 125 10.79 7.25 11.03
C GLU A 125 9.51 6.52 10.69
N VAL A 126 9.40 5.27 11.13
CA VAL A 126 8.10 4.64 11.34
C VAL A 126 7.57 5.11 12.68
N VAL A 127 6.47 5.84 12.64
CA VAL A 127 5.81 6.43 13.81
C VAL A 127 4.59 5.60 14.17
N LEU A 128 4.66 4.93 15.31
CA LEU A 128 3.55 4.15 15.84
C LEU A 128 2.71 4.99 16.80
N VAL A 129 1.38 4.85 16.76
CA VAL A 129 0.49 5.60 17.67
C VAL A 129 0.66 5.21 19.14
N ASN A 130 1.08 3.98 19.41
CA ASN A 130 1.32 3.45 20.75
C ASN A 130 2.20 2.20 20.73
N GLU A 131 2.74 1.85 21.90
CA GLU A 131 3.64 0.71 22.07
C GLU A 131 3.00 -0.65 21.74
N GLN A 132 1.67 -0.77 21.83
CA GLN A 132 0.97 -2.01 21.49
C GLN A 132 1.05 -2.35 20.00
N GLN A 133 1.40 -1.39 19.14
CA GLN A 133 1.61 -1.64 17.71
C GLN A 133 2.98 -2.25 17.40
N ARG A 134 3.90 -2.29 18.38
CA ARG A 134 5.21 -2.92 18.16
C ARG A 134 5.08 -4.42 17.92
N GLY A 135 5.86 -4.92 16.98
CA GLY A 135 5.87 -6.31 16.53
C GLY A 135 4.56 -6.75 15.88
N THR A 136 3.70 -5.84 15.43
CA THR A 136 2.44 -6.16 14.73
C THR A 136 2.60 -6.06 13.21
N ASN A 137 1.59 -6.50 12.46
CA ASN A 137 1.58 -6.29 11.01
C ASN A 137 1.50 -4.81 10.63
N GLN A 138 0.99 -3.95 11.52
CA GLN A 138 0.96 -2.51 11.28
C GLN A 138 2.38 -1.92 11.30
N GLU A 139 3.24 -2.33 12.24
CA GLU A 139 4.65 -1.89 12.21
C GLU A 139 5.32 -2.36 10.92
N VAL A 140 5.14 -3.62 10.52
CA VAL A 140 5.76 -4.13 9.28
C VAL A 140 5.18 -3.44 8.04
N HIS A 141 3.91 -3.09 8.05
CA HIS A 141 3.28 -2.32 6.98
C HIS A 141 3.96 -0.94 6.82
N GLU A 142 4.17 -0.20 7.90
CA GLU A 142 4.90 1.08 7.83
C GLU A 142 6.37 0.90 7.42
N LEU A 143 7.01 -0.19 7.86
CA LEU A 143 8.37 -0.51 7.41
C LEU A 143 8.41 -0.79 5.90
N CYS A 144 7.36 -1.38 5.32
CA CYS A 144 7.26 -1.55 3.87
C CYS A 144 7.15 -0.20 3.13
N HIS A 145 6.51 0.82 3.72
CA HIS A 145 6.57 2.19 3.18
C HIS A 145 7.99 2.76 3.21
N ALA A 146 8.78 2.47 4.26
CA ALA A 146 10.19 2.82 4.26
C ALA A 146 10.93 2.17 3.07
N HIS A 147 10.67 0.89 2.78
CA HIS A 147 11.25 0.25 1.59
C HIS A 147 10.85 0.93 0.28
N GLN A 148 9.59 1.29 0.11
CA GLN A 148 9.12 2.03 -1.08
C GLN A 148 9.87 3.36 -1.25
N HIS A 149 10.07 4.10 -0.15
CA HIS A 149 10.86 5.32 -0.18
C HIS A 149 12.30 5.06 -0.67
N TRP A 150 12.94 4.00 -0.19
CA TRP A 150 14.29 3.65 -0.66
C TRP A 150 14.33 3.30 -2.15
N SER A 151 13.28 2.67 -2.70
CA SER A 151 13.16 2.40 -4.13
C SER A 151 13.01 3.66 -4.98
N ILE A 152 12.54 4.78 -4.42
CA ILE A 152 12.40 6.06 -5.12
C ILE A 152 13.76 6.72 -5.36
N ASN A 153 14.52 6.96 -4.28
CA ASN A 153 15.71 7.83 -4.33
C ASN A 153 16.85 7.36 -3.41
N GLY A 154 16.85 6.09 -3.01
CA GLY A 154 17.86 5.52 -2.11
C GLY A 154 17.76 5.99 -0.66
N GLY A 155 16.58 6.50 -0.24
CA GLY A 155 16.35 7.01 1.11
C GLY A 155 16.93 8.40 1.31
N THR A 156 16.93 9.22 0.26
CA THR A 156 17.20 10.65 0.43
C THR A 156 15.95 11.27 1.04
N PRO A 157 16.04 12.00 2.18
CA PRO A 157 14.87 12.59 2.81
C PRO A 157 14.00 13.36 1.82
N LEU A 158 12.71 13.02 1.78
CA LEU A 158 11.73 13.72 0.97
C LEU A 158 11.19 14.94 1.74
N PRO A 159 10.80 16.02 1.05
CA PRO A 159 10.13 17.13 1.70
C PRO A 159 8.77 16.68 2.27
N PRO A 160 8.24 17.32 3.33
CA PRO A 160 6.92 17.01 3.87
C PRO A 160 5.76 17.13 2.88
N SER A 161 5.96 17.75 1.72
CA SER A 161 4.97 17.84 0.64
C SER A 161 4.93 16.62 -0.29
N ASP A 162 5.89 15.70 -0.17
CA ASP A 162 6.05 14.48 -0.99
C ASP A 162 6.11 13.23 -0.08
N TYR A 163 5.42 13.30 1.05
CA TYR A 163 5.41 12.24 2.07
C TYR A 163 4.55 11.03 1.67
N ASP A 164 3.66 11.20 0.69
CA ASP A 164 2.75 10.16 0.23
C ASP A 164 3.42 9.16 -0.72
N LEU A 165 4.68 9.35 -1.09
CA LEU A 165 5.47 8.42 -1.90
C LEU A 165 4.87 8.13 -3.28
N GLU A 166 4.01 8.99 -3.83
CA GLU A 166 3.38 8.79 -5.14
C GLU A 166 4.40 8.64 -6.29
N SER A 167 5.59 9.24 -6.13
CA SER A 167 6.71 9.05 -7.05
C SER A 167 7.19 7.58 -7.16
N TRP A 168 6.85 6.72 -6.21
CA TRP A 168 7.16 5.29 -6.24
C TRP A 168 6.56 4.57 -7.45
N TYR A 169 5.39 4.99 -7.96
CA TYR A 169 4.81 4.42 -9.19
C TYR A 169 5.69 4.65 -10.43
N GLY A 170 6.61 5.62 -10.39
CA GLY A 170 7.61 5.85 -11.43
C GLY A 170 8.78 4.88 -11.40
N THR A 171 8.97 4.13 -10.30
CA THR A 171 10.08 3.19 -10.12
C THR A 171 9.80 1.86 -10.82
N SER A 172 10.86 1.08 -11.10
CA SER A 172 10.71 -0.26 -11.69
C SER A 172 9.94 -1.23 -10.78
N GLU A 173 10.10 -1.12 -9.46
CA GLU A 173 9.37 -1.90 -8.47
C GLU A 173 7.87 -1.53 -8.49
N GLY A 174 7.55 -0.23 -8.41
CA GLY A 174 6.18 0.25 -8.44
C GLY A 174 5.43 -0.12 -9.72
N GLN A 175 6.10 -0.03 -10.86
CA GLN A 175 5.55 -0.46 -12.15
C GLN A 175 5.32 -1.99 -12.20
N SER A 176 6.28 -2.78 -11.72
CA SER A 176 6.19 -4.24 -11.64
C SER A 176 5.01 -4.68 -10.77
N PHE A 177 4.88 -4.09 -9.58
CA PHE A 177 3.78 -4.39 -8.67
C PHE A 177 2.43 -3.98 -9.27
N THR A 178 2.33 -2.74 -9.77
CA THR A 178 1.10 -2.22 -10.40
C THR A 178 0.65 -3.09 -11.57
N ALA A 179 1.59 -3.63 -12.35
CA ALA A 179 1.27 -4.56 -13.42
C ALA A 179 0.74 -5.90 -12.89
N ALA A 180 1.35 -6.44 -11.83
CA ALA A 180 0.95 -7.72 -11.23
C ALA A 180 -0.45 -7.67 -10.59
N VAL A 181 -0.83 -6.55 -9.98
CA VAL A 181 -2.11 -6.40 -9.29
C VAL A 181 -3.21 -5.75 -10.13
N ARG A 182 -2.93 -5.42 -11.39
CA ARG A 182 -3.87 -4.73 -12.28
C ARG A 182 -5.17 -5.51 -12.42
N GLY A 183 -6.28 -4.84 -12.09
CA GLY A 183 -7.63 -5.41 -12.21
C GLY A 183 -8.00 -6.40 -11.11
N LEU A 184 -7.14 -6.61 -10.12
CA LEU A 184 -7.48 -7.36 -8.93
C LEU A 184 -8.26 -6.47 -7.96
N SER A 185 -9.20 -7.06 -7.24
CA SER A 185 -9.84 -6.40 -6.09
C SER A 185 -8.80 -6.08 -5.02
N PHE A 186 -8.99 -4.97 -4.31
CA PHE A 186 -8.22 -4.62 -3.12
C PHE A 186 -8.73 -5.45 -1.93
N PRO A 187 -7.94 -6.40 -1.40
CA PRO A 187 -8.46 -7.36 -0.43
C PRO A 187 -8.33 -6.87 1.02
N TRP A 188 -7.68 -5.72 1.23
CA TRP A 188 -7.37 -5.18 2.56
C TRP A 188 -8.49 -4.25 3.04
N GLN A 189 -9.39 -4.74 3.89
CA GLN A 189 -10.50 -3.92 4.41
C GLN A 189 -10.07 -2.82 5.40
N LEU A 190 -8.78 -2.78 5.77
CA LEU A 190 -8.25 -2.00 6.88
C LEU A 190 -7.47 -0.75 6.45
N SER A 191 -7.38 -0.45 5.14
CA SER A 191 -6.58 0.68 4.65
C SER A 191 -7.24 1.46 3.53
N ALA A 192 -6.65 2.62 3.22
CA ALA A 192 -6.97 3.40 2.04
C ALA A 192 -6.77 2.55 0.78
N VAL A 193 -7.68 2.71 -0.18
CA VAL A 193 -7.67 1.92 -1.42
C VAL A 193 -6.79 2.64 -2.44
N ASN A 194 -5.48 2.48 -2.31
CA ASN A 194 -4.50 2.91 -3.31
C ASN A 194 -3.41 1.85 -3.48
N GLY A 195 -2.60 1.96 -4.54
CA GLY A 195 -1.55 0.98 -4.84
C GLY A 195 -0.36 0.99 -3.87
N LEU A 196 -0.10 2.11 -3.19
CA LEU A 196 0.96 2.22 -2.18
C LEU A 196 0.61 1.36 -0.96
N GLU A 197 -0.62 1.49 -0.49
CA GLU A 197 -1.22 0.70 0.59
C GLU A 197 -1.35 -0.77 0.21
N ASP A 198 -1.74 -1.06 -1.04
CA ASP A 198 -1.81 -2.45 -1.54
C ASP A 198 -0.44 -3.12 -1.48
N PHE A 199 0.60 -2.40 -1.90
CA PHE A 199 1.98 -2.87 -1.78
C PHE A 199 2.37 -3.08 -0.32
N ALA A 200 2.18 -2.09 0.55
CA ALA A 200 2.63 -2.15 1.93
C ALA A 200 1.95 -3.30 2.70
N TRP A 201 0.66 -3.56 2.46
CA TRP A 201 -0.01 -4.74 2.99
C TRP A 201 0.46 -6.04 2.36
N THR A 202 0.68 -6.09 1.05
CA THR A 202 1.23 -7.27 0.37
C THR A 202 2.60 -7.64 0.94
N CYS A 203 3.49 -6.65 1.08
CA CYS A 203 4.80 -6.77 1.70
C CYS A 203 4.68 -7.20 3.18
N SER A 204 3.82 -6.56 3.97
CA SER A 204 3.63 -6.93 5.39
C SER A 204 3.18 -8.38 5.54
N PHE A 205 2.19 -8.84 4.76
CA PHE A 205 1.76 -10.23 4.82
C PHE A 205 2.80 -11.20 4.27
N TRP A 206 3.58 -10.83 3.25
CA TRP A 206 4.71 -11.67 2.82
C TRP A 206 5.65 -12.01 3.98
N TYR A 207 6.06 -11.02 4.76
CA TYR A 207 6.98 -11.22 5.87
C TYR A 207 6.35 -11.81 7.12
N ARG A 208 5.03 -11.66 7.33
CA ARG A 208 4.37 -12.00 8.61
C ARG A 208 3.43 -13.18 8.55
N ASP A 209 2.81 -13.41 7.39
CA ASP A 209 1.75 -14.40 7.20
C ASP A 209 1.55 -14.65 5.68
N SER A 210 2.55 -15.25 5.04
CA SER A 210 2.52 -15.44 3.58
C SER A 210 1.39 -16.38 3.14
N GLN A 211 0.91 -17.25 4.05
CA GLN A 211 -0.26 -18.07 3.79
C GLN A 211 -1.52 -17.20 3.66
N ARG A 212 -1.72 -16.21 4.54
CA ARG A 212 -2.80 -15.24 4.40
C ARG A 212 -2.67 -14.40 3.13
N LEU A 213 -1.44 -14.04 2.72
CA LEU A 213 -1.23 -13.38 1.43
C LEU A 213 -1.75 -14.25 0.29
N LEU A 214 -1.46 -15.55 0.30
CA LEU A 214 -1.98 -16.49 -0.70
C LEU A 214 -3.51 -16.60 -0.64
N ASP A 215 -4.05 -16.85 0.56
CA ASP A 215 -5.48 -17.14 0.77
C ASP A 215 -6.38 -15.93 0.46
N VAL A 216 -5.92 -14.72 0.75
CA VAL A 216 -6.73 -13.49 0.69
C VAL A 216 -6.27 -12.55 -0.43
N GLY A 217 -4.95 -12.43 -0.64
CA GLY A 217 -4.36 -11.58 -1.68
C GLY A 217 -4.41 -12.19 -3.07
N GLY A 218 -4.47 -13.52 -3.15
CA GLY A 218 -4.52 -14.31 -4.37
C GLY A 218 -3.13 -14.57 -4.99
N ASP A 219 -3.09 -15.54 -5.91
CA ASP A 219 -1.87 -16.07 -6.53
C ASP A 219 -0.99 -14.96 -7.15
N ALA A 220 -1.59 -13.98 -7.80
CA ALA A 220 -0.84 -12.91 -8.48
C ALA A 220 -0.02 -12.04 -7.51
N ARG A 221 -0.60 -11.64 -6.36
CA ARG A 221 0.13 -10.89 -5.32
C ARG A 221 1.18 -11.77 -4.66
N TYR A 222 0.82 -13.02 -4.36
CA TYR A 222 1.73 -13.97 -3.73
C TYR A 222 2.96 -14.27 -4.58
N GLU A 223 2.79 -14.61 -5.86
CA GLU A 223 3.91 -14.91 -6.75
C GLU A 223 4.73 -13.66 -7.08
N TRP A 224 4.11 -12.48 -7.15
CA TRP A 224 4.87 -11.23 -7.23
C TRP A 224 5.75 -11.03 -6.00
N ALA A 225 5.18 -11.15 -4.79
CA ALA A 225 5.92 -10.96 -3.54
C ALA A 225 7.09 -11.94 -3.45
N LYS A 226 6.83 -13.23 -3.68
CA LYS A 226 7.84 -14.30 -3.69
C LYS A 226 8.99 -14.09 -4.68
N GLY A 227 8.73 -13.42 -5.81
CA GLY A 227 9.74 -13.17 -6.85
C GLY A 227 10.51 -11.86 -6.69
N ASN A 228 10.00 -10.90 -5.91
CA ASN A 228 10.53 -9.53 -5.86
C ASN A 228 10.92 -9.08 -4.44
N LEU A 229 10.34 -9.68 -3.41
CA LEU A 229 10.69 -9.40 -2.02
C LEU A 229 11.68 -10.47 -1.51
N PRO A 230 12.68 -10.08 -0.70
CA PRO A 230 13.63 -11.02 -0.12
C PRO A 230 12.98 -12.03 0.83
#